data_AF-U2YPU6-F1
#
_entry.id   AF-U2YPU6-F1
#
_cell.length_a   1.000
_cell.length_b   1.000
_cell.length_c   1.000
_cell.angle_alpha   90.00
_cell.angle_beta   90.00
_cell.angle_gamma   90.00
#
_symmetry.space_group_name_H-M   'P 1'
#
loop_
_entity.id
_entity.type
_entity.pdbx_description
1 polymer ?
#
loop_
_entity_poly.entity_id
_entity_poly.type
_entity_poly.pdbx_seq_one_letter_code
_entity_poly.pdbx_strand_id
1 'polypeptide(L)'
;WNPGSGSSVLLPEGVYADGAVGVRQVDEAGNEGTPTFLGPITVDLTDPAAINAELDNDTGSSASDGVTNDGTVVLTSVLEPGATWQYTTNGGTSWNPGSGSSVLLPERVRG
;
A
#
# COMPACT_ATOMS: atom_id res chain seq x y z
N TRP A 1 -14.67 -16.59 23.63
CA TRP A 1 -13.31 -17.07 23.40
C TRP A 1 -13.31 -17.99 22.21
N ASN A 2 -12.52 -17.66 21.19
CA ASN A 2 -12.35 -18.54 20.02
C ASN A 2 -11.18 -19.49 20.31
N PRO A 3 -11.34 -20.82 20.14
CA PRO A 3 -10.23 -21.74 20.32
C PRO A 3 -9.17 -21.47 19.26
N GLY A 4 -7.95 -21.16 19.70
CA GLY A 4 -6.76 -21.11 18.84
C GLY A 4 -6.03 -22.45 18.88
N SER A 5 -5.29 -22.77 17.83
CA SER A 5 -4.29 -23.84 17.83
C SER A 5 -2.93 -23.27 17.41
N GLY A 6 -1.84 -23.81 17.96
CA GLY A 6 -0.50 -23.27 17.73
C GLY A 6 -0.23 -21.98 18.51
N SER A 7 0.62 -21.11 17.95
CA SER A 7 1.12 -19.89 18.61
C SER A 7 0.67 -18.58 17.95
N SER A 8 -0.34 -18.63 17.06
CA SER A 8 -0.79 -17.46 16.30
C SER A 8 -2.27 -17.53 15.94
N VAL A 9 -2.90 -16.36 15.82
CA VAL A 9 -4.27 -16.19 15.29
C VAL A 9 -4.27 -15.06 14.27
N LEU A 10 -5.01 -15.23 13.18
CA LEU A 10 -5.27 -14.15 12.23
C LEU A 10 -6.47 -13.33 12.73
N LEU A 11 -6.29 -12.03 12.86
CA LEU A 11 -7.40 -11.11 13.10
C LEU A 11 -7.97 -10.64 11.74
N PRO A 12 -9.30 -10.63 11.56
CA PRO A 12 -9.91 -9.94 10.44
C PRO A 12 -9.53 -8.46 10.37
N GLU A 13 -9.67 -7.87 9.19
CA GLU A 13 -9.59 -6.42 9.01
C GLU A 13 -10.54 -5.68 9.96
N GLY A 14 -10.05 -4.58 10.53
CA GLY A 14 -10.85 -3.75 11.42
C GLY A 14 -10.05 -3.03 12.50
N VAL A 15 -10.78 -2.28 13.32
CA VAL A 15 -10.25 -1.55 14.46
C VAL A 15 -10.67 -2.25 15.74
N TYR A 16 -9.68 -2.67 16.52
CA TYR A 16 -9.84 -3.26 17.84
C TYR A 16 -9.44 -2.22 18.88
N ALA A 17 -10.39 -1.86 19.75
CA ALA A 17 -10.12 -0.96 20.86
C ALA A 17 -9.10 -1.56 21.84
N ASP A 18 -8.55 -0.71 22.72
CA ASP A 18 -7.69 -1.14 23.81
C ASP A 18 -8.35 -2.27 24.63
N GLY A 19 -7.63 -3.36 24.84
CA GLY A 19 -8.12 -4.53 25.55
C GLY A 19 -9.13 -5.41 24.80
N ALA A 20 -9.50 -5.09 23.55
CA ALA A 20 -10.46 -5.90 22.79
C ALA A 20 -9.90 -7.26 22.34
N VAL A 21 -8.57 -7.36 22.18
CA VAL A 21 -7.88 -8.61 21.83
C VAL A 21 -7.13 -9.12 23.05
N GLY A 22 -7.41 -10.36 23.44
CA GLY A 22 -6.74 -11.03 24.55
C GLY A 22 -6.52 -12.50 24.30
N VAL A 23 -5.55 -13.07 25.00
CA VAL A 23 -5.19 -14.49 24.93
C VAL A 23 -5.16 -15.08 26.33
N ARG A 24 -5.57 -16.34 26.44
CA ARG A 24 -5.47 -17.14 27.67
C ARG A 24 -5.23 -18.60 27.31
N GLN A 25 -4.65 -19.35 28.24
CA GLN A 25 -4.54 -20.81 28.15
C GLN A 25 -5.69 -21.49 28.90
N VAL A 26 -6.06 -22.68 28.45
CA VAL A 26 -6.94 -23.60 29.18
C VAL A 26 -6.21 -24.95 29.21
N ASP A 27 -6.05 -25.55 30.40
CA ASP A 27 -5.37 -26.84 30.54
C ASP A 27 -6.28 -28.04 30.19
N GLU A 28 -5.73 -29.26 30.19
CA GLU A 28 -6.46 -30.49 29.85
C GLU A 28 -7.61 -30.80 30.84
N ALA A 29 -7.49 -30.34 32.08
CA ALA A 29 -8.55 -30.47 33.09
C ALA A 29 -9.62 -29.37 32.97
N GLY A 30 -9.44 -28.38 32.09
CA GLY A 30 -10.35 -27.26 31.86
C GLY A 30 -10.10 -26.04 32.74
N ASN A 31 -8.97 -25.94 33.45
CA ASN A 31 -8.63 -24.76 34.23
C ASN A 31 -8.21 -23.60 33.31
N GLU A 32 -8.81 -22.43 33.51
CA GLU A 32 -8.50 -21.23 32.72
C GLU A 32 -7.37 -20.41 33.36
N GLY A 33 -6.35 -20.06 32.57
CA GLY A 33 -5.29 -19.14 32.99
C GLY A 33 -5.72 -17.66 32.97
N THR A 34 -4.96 -16.81 33.66
CA THR A 34 -5.15 -15.34 33.61
C THR A 34 -4.93 -14.83 32.18
N PRO A 35 -5.88 -14.05 31.61
CA PRO A 35 -5.72 -13.52 30.26
C PRO A 35 -4.70 -12.37 30.23
N THR A 36 -3.99 -12.27 29.11
CA THR A 36 -3.22 -11.07 28.74
C THR A 36 -3.97 -10.34 27.64
N PHE A 37 -4.15 -9.03 27.78
CA PHE A 37 -4.80 -8.18 26.80
C PHE A 37 -3.78 -7.31 26.07
N LEU A 38 -4.01 -7.10 24.78
CA LEU A 38 -3.21 -6.23 23.93
C LEU A 38 -3.74 -4.80 23.95
N GLY A 39 -2.89 -3.86 23.53
CA GLY A 39 -3.29 -2.47 23.27
C GLY A 39 -4.25 -2.34 22.08
N PRO A 40 -4.61 -1.12 21.66
CA PRO A 40 -5.42 -0.91 20.47
C PRO A 40 -4.68 -1.44 19.23
N ILE A 41 -5.42 -2.10 18.33
CA ILE A 41 -4.89 -2.71 17.10
C ILE A 41 -5.75 -2.22 15.93
N THR A 42 -5.10 -1.81 14.84
CA THR A 42 -5.76 -1.65 13.54
C THR A 42 -5.17 -2.70 12.60
N VAL A 43 -6.02 -3.55 12.05
CA VAL A 43 -5.66 -4.51 11.02
C VAL A 43 -6.18 -3.95 9.70
N ASP A 44 -5.25 -3.65 8.79
CA ASP A 44 -5.53 -3.20 7.43
C ASP A 44 -5.00 -4.26 6.47
N LEU A 45 -5.92 -4.88 5.73
CA LEU A 45 -5.63 -5.92 4.73
C LEU A 45 -6.13 -5.52 3.34
N THR A 46 -6.67 -4.30 3.20
CA THR A 46 -7.20 -3.81 1.94
C THR A 46 -6.03 -3.31 1.10
N ASP A 47 -5.86 -3.88 -0.08
CA ASP A 47 -4.86 -3.39 -1.03
C ASP A 47 -5.21 -1.97 -1.50
N PRO A 48 -4.23 -1.08 -1.69
CA PRO A 48 -4.49 0.25 -2.25
C PRO A 48 -5.04 0.13 -3.67
N ALA A 49 -5.98 1.01 -4.04
CA ALA A 49 -6.49 1.07 -5.40
C ALA A 49 -5.37 1.28 -6.43
N ALA A 50 -5.47 0.58 -7.57
CA ALA A 50 -4.56 0.78 -8.69
C ALA A 50 -4.62 2.22 -9.21
N ILE A 51 -3.46 2.77 -9.53
CA ILE A 51 -3.34 4.10 -10.13
C ILE A 51 -3.01 4.02 -11.61
N ASN A 52 -3.45 5.01 -12.37
CA ASN A 52 -3.16 5.17 -13.79
C ASN A 52 -2.36 6.47 -14.01
N ALA A 53 -1.55 6.48 -15.06
CA ALA A 53 -0.75 7.64 -15.45
C ALA A 53 -0.60 7.73 -16.97
N GLU A 54 -0.42 8.95 -17.48
CA GLU A 54 -0.20 9.23 -18.90
C GLU A 54 0.74 10.43 -19.09
N LEU A 55 1.19 10.67 -20.33
CA LEU A 55 1.89 11.91 -20.68
C LEU A 55 0.92 13.08 -20.55
N ASP A 56 1.34 14.17 -19.90
CA ASP A 56 0.54 15.40 -19.83
C ASP A 56 0.29 15.96 -21.24
N ASN A 57 1.33 15.92 -22.07
CA ASN A 57 1.26 16.30 -23.48
C ASN A 57 2.10 15.34 -24.34
N ASP A 58 1.48 14.71 -25.35
CA ASP A 58 2.19 13.97 -26.40
C ASP A 58 2.48 14.90 -27.58
N THR A 59 3.64 15.56 -27.56
CA THR A 59 3.98 16.65 -28.48
C THR A 59 4.74 16.20 -29.73
N GLY A 60 4.79 14.90 -29.98
CA GLY A 60 5.43 14.30 -31.15
C GLY A 60 4.70 14.58 -32.45
N SER A 61 5.10 13.86 -33.49
CA SER A 61 4.46 13.99 -34.81
C SER A 61 3.05 13.40 -34.82
N SER A 62 2.73 12.53 -33.86
CA SER A 62 1.42 11.95 -33.63
C SER A 62 1.04 12.13 -32.16
N ALA A 63 -0.20 12.51 -31.88
CA ALA A 63 -0.70 12.73 -30.52
C ALA A 63 -1.01 11.42 -29.74
N SER A 64 -0.44 10.30 -30.17
CA SER A 64 -0.73 8.98 -29.62
C SER A 64 0.38 7.96 -29.87
N ASP A 65 1.56 8.41 -30.30
CA ASP A 65 2.71 7.52 -30.51
C ASP A 65 3.62 7.46 -29.28
N GLY A 66 3.34 8.27 -28.25
CA GLY A 66 4.08 8.32 -27.00
C GLY A 66 5.44 9.01 -27.13
N VAL A 67 5.68 9.74 -28.22
CA VAL A 67 6.93 10.45 -28.47
C VAL A 67 6.75 11.92 -28.12
N THR A 68 7.28 12.37 -26.98
CA THR A 68 7.08 13.74 -26.50
C THR A 68 8.38 14.51 -26.28
N ASN A 69 8.30 15.85 -26.35
CA ASN A 69 9.30 16.79 -25.84
C ASN A 69 8.97 17.34 -24.44
N ASP A 70 7.82 16.96 -23.87
CA ASP A 70 7.39 17.27 -22.52
C ASP A 70 7.46 15.99 -21.66
N GLY A 71 8.46 15.91 -20.79
CA GLY A 71 8.67 14.73 -19.93
C GLY A 71 7.67 14.61 -18.78
N THR A 72 6.64 15.47 -18.72
CA THR A 72 5.65 15.45 -17.64
C THR A 72 4.71 14.27 -17.78
N VAL A 73 4.69 13.42 -16.76
CA VAL A 73 3.72 12.34 -16.59
C VAL A 73 2.77 12.73 -15.47
N VAL A 74 1.47 12.59 -15.70
CA VAL A 74 0.41 12.91 -14.73
C VAL A 74 -0.33 11.65 -14.30
N LEU A 75 -0.72 11.59 -13.03
CA LEU A 75 -1.67 10.60 -12.54
C LEU A 75 -3.07 10.98 -13.02
N THR A 76 -3.77 10.03 -13.64
CA THR A 76 -5.16 10.21 -14.10
C THR A 76 -6.17 9.70 -13.08
N SER A 77 -5.69 9.03 -12.04
CA SER A 77 -6.46 8.54 -10.88
C SER A 77 -6.09 9.28 -9.61
N VAL A 78 -7.04 9.36 -8.67
CA VAL A 78 -6.83 9.95 -7.34
C VAL A 78 -6.15 8.93 -6.43
N LEU A 79 -5.19 9.39 -5.63
CA LEU A 79 -4.58 8.60 -4.55
C LEU A 79 -5.52 8.55 -3.35
N GLU A 80 -5.58 7.39 -2.71
CA GLU A 80 -6.27 7.26 -1.43
C GLU A 80 -5.62 8.16 -0.37
N PRO A 81 -6.39 8.68 0.61
CA PRO A 81 -5.84 9.49 1.69
C PRO A 81 -4.73 8.76 2.44
N GLY A 82 -3.54 9.37 2.48
CA GLY A 82 -2.36 8.79 3.14
C GLY A 82 -1.56 7.82 2.25
N ALA A 83 -2.05 7.48 1.06
CA ALA A 83 -1.29 6.68 0.11
C ALA A 83 -0.12 7.48 -0.50
N THR A 84 0.95 6.76 -0.81
CA THR A 84 2.11 7.27 -1.54
C THR A 84 2.23 6.56 -2.87
N TRP A 85 2.78 7.21 -3.89
CA TRP A 85 3.07 6.59 -5.18
C TRP A 85 4.54 6.72 -5.55
N GLN A 86 4.97 5.84 -6.44
CA GLN A 86 6.34 5.78 -6.93
C GLN A 86 6.35 5.55 -8.43
N TYR A 87 7.43 5.95 -9.09
CA TYR A 87 7.64 5.74 -10.52
C TYR A 87 9.01 5.11 -10.80
N THR A 88 9.13 4.48 -11.97
CA THR A 88 10.37 3.85 -12.44
C THR A 88 10.58 4.16 -13.92
N THR A 89 11.83 4.35 -14.31
CA THR A 89 12.25 4.50 -15.72
C THR A 89 13.13 3.35 -16.20
N ASN A 90 13.31 2.33 -15.36
CA ASN A 90 14.17 1.16 -15.61
C ASN A 90 13.45 -0.18 -15.35
N GLY A 91 12.15 -0.23 -15.64
CA GLY A 91 11.36 -1.46 -15.57
C GLY A 91 11.20 -2.02 -14.16
N GLY A 92 11.24 -1.18 -13.13
CA GLY A 92 11.05 -1.59 -11.73
C GLY A 92 12.32 -2.02 -11.01
N THR A 93 13.50 -1.88 -11.64
CA THR A 93 14.79 -2.15 -10.97
C THR A 93 15.04 -1.17 -9.82
N SER A 94 14.61 0.08 -9.98
CA SER A 94 14.59 1.09 -8.92
C SER A 94 13.32 1.95 -9.01
N TRP A 95 12.85 2.38 -7.83
CA TRP A 95 11.64 3.17 -7.67
C TRP A 95 11.98 4.51 -7.03
N ASN A 96 11.44 5.58 -7.59
CA ASN A 96 11.57 6.93 -7.09
C ASN A 96 10.23 7.38 -6.49
N PRO A 97 10.20 8.05 -5.33
CA PRO A 97 8.97 8.60 -4.78
C PRO A 97 8.40 9.69 -5.70
N GLY A 98 7.11 9.61 -5.98
CA GLY A 98 6.36 10.71 -6.60
C GLY A 98 5.85 11.69 -5.54
N SER A 99 5.48 12.89 -5.99
CA SER A 99 4.88 13.92 -5.14
C SER A 99 3.73 14.59 -5.86
N GLY A 100 2.62 14.87 -5.18
CA GLY A 100 1.42 15.41 -5.83
C GLY A 100 0.86 14.41 -6.85
N SER A 101 0.43 14.91 -8.01
CA SER A 101 -0.19 14.12 -9.08
C SER A 101 0.62 14.10 -10.38
N SER A 102 1.90 14.48 -10.35
CA SER A 102 2.74 14.48 -11.55
C SER A 102 4.23 14.33 -11.25
N VAL A 103 4.98 13.93 -12.28
CA VAL A 103 6.44 13.88 -12.26
C VAL A 103 7.01 14.36 -13.59
N LEU A 104 8.07 15.16 -13.53
CA LEU A 104 8.88 15.50 -14.70
C LEU A 104 9.99 14.46 -14.86
N LEU A 105 9.94 13.68 -15.93
CA LEU A 105 11.02 12.76 -16.29
C LEU A 105 12.11 13.52 -17.04
N PRO A 106 13.39 13.42 -16.61
CA PRO A 106 14.47 14.07 -17.32
C PRO A 106 14.69 13.41 -18.68
N GLU A 107 15.29 14.16 -19.61
CA GLU A 107 15.75 13.60 -20.87
C GLU A 107 16.69 12.41 -20.62
N ARG A 108 16.60 11.39 -21.48
CA ARG A 108 17.53 10.28 -21.41
C ARG A 108 18.90 10.79 -21.85
N VAL A 109 19.83 10.95 -20.90
CA VAL A 109 21.23 11.22 -21.22
C VAL A 109 21.73 10.10 -22.12
N ARG A 110 22.02 10.41 -23.39
CA ARG A 110 22.65 9.46 -24.30
C ARG A 110 24.10 9.28 -23.84
N GLY A 111 24.42 8.08 -23.35
CA GLY A 111 25.79 7.64 -23.14
C GLY A 111 26.49 7.29 -24.45
#